data_AF-A0A1H3PW14-F1
#
_entry.id   AF-A0A1H3PW14-F1
#
_cell.length_a   1.000
_cell.length_b   1.000
_cell.length_c   1.000
_cell.angle_alpha   90.00
_cell.angle_beta   90.00
_cell.angle_gamma   90.00
#
_symmetry.space_group_name_H-M   'P 1'
#
loop_
_entity.id
_entity.type
_entity.pdbx_description
1 polymer ?
#
loop_
_entity_poly.entity_id
_entity_poly.type
_entity_poly.pdbx_seq_one_letter_code
_entity_poly.pdbx_strand_id
1 'polypeptide(L)'
;MADYTIKRFNKYSKAELISALREFADAKGNEYVASRDFCNWLGVSPATVERHFGKWSLLCNKAGISPRYDRNVDKESLFQNLEVVWEKLGRQPRAKEIKQPLSPVSISKYQKEFKKTWYEICLEFISWKSGATIEEIEQESRSLLKPASDVQHKTNRSISLSLRYDVFKRDNFKCVICGKSPALLHGVQLHIDHIIPWSKGGETVIENLQTLCSECNLGKSDKYSA
;
A
#
# COMPACT_ATOMS: atom_id res chain seq x y z
N MET A 1 -40.72 1.07 56.63
CA MET A 1 -41.14 1.13 55.21
C MET A 1 -40.17 0.25 54.43
N ALA A 2 -40.68 -0.66 53.60
CA ALA A 2 -39.80 -1.52 52.80
C ALA A 2 -39.11 -0.67 51.70
N ASP A 3 -37.79 -0.80 51.60
CA ASP A 3 -36.96 -0.15 50.58
C ASP A 3 -37.12 -0.91 49.25
N TYR A 4 -37.88 -0.32 48.32
CA TYR A 4 -38.13 -0.86 46.97
C TYR A 4 -37.14 -0.33 45.93
N THR A 5 -35.95 0.14 46.34
CA THR A 5 -34.96 0.67 45.41
C THR A 5 -34.36 -0.45 44.55
N ILE A 6 -34.48 -0.33 43.22
CA ILE A 6 -33.85 -1.26 42.27
C ILE A 6 -32.33 -1.12 42.36
N LYS A 7 -31.67 -2.04 43.06
CA LYS A 7 -30.21 -2.15 43.06
C LYS A 7 -29.78 -2.90 41.79
N ARG A 8 -29.16 -2.20 40.85
CA ARG A 8 -28.55 -2.82 39.66
C ARG A 8 -27.36 -3.68 40.12
N PHE A 9 -27.51 -5.00 40.07
CA PHE A 9 -26.43 -5.93 40.36
C PHE A 9 -25.38 -5.85 39.25
N ASN A 10 -24.17 -5.40 39.60
CA ASN A 10 -23.05 -5.37 38.67
C ASN A 10 -22.18 -6.59 38.93
N LYS A 11 -22.31 -7.62 38.08
CA LYS A 11 -21.72 -8.95 38.28
C LYS A 11 -20.19 -8.94 38.46
N TYR A 12 -19.51 -7.95 37.90
CA TYR A 12 -18.06 -7.83 37.95
C TYR A 12 -17.65 -6.50 38.57
N SER A 13 -16.56 -6.52 39.32
CA SER A 13 -15.81 -5.35 39.79
C SER A 13 -14.80 -4.87 38.75
N LYS A 14 -14.25 -3.66 38.96
CA LYS A 14 -13.19 -3.13 38.09
C LYS A 14 -11.93 -4.01 38.10
N ALA A 15 -11.55 -4.55 39.25
CA ALA A 15 -10.37 -5.40 39.39
C ALA A 15 -10.53 -6.73 38.64
N GLU A 16 -11.71 -7.36 38.73
CA GLU A 16 -12.02 -8.60 38.02
C GLU A 16 -11.98 -8.41 36.50
N LEU A 17 -12.51 -7.30 36.00
CA LEU A 17 -12.46 -6.98 34.56
C LEU A 17 -11.02 -6.75 34.05
N ILE A 18 -10.13 -6.19 34.87
CA ILE A 18 -8.71 -6.02 34.52
C ILE A 18 -8.00 -7.38 34.47
N SER A 19 -8.20 -8.23 35.48
CA SER A 19 -7.62 -9.58 35.50
C SER A 19 -8.09 -10.42 34.31
N ALA A 20 -9.41 -10.43 34.07
CA ALA A 20 -10.00 -11.16 32.96
C ALA A 20 -9.46 -10.71 31.60
N LEU A 21 -9.17 -9.40 31.42
CA LEU A 21 -8.62 -8.90 30.16
C LEU A 21 -7.17 -9.37 29.94
N ARG A 22 -6.38 -9.45 31.01
CA ARG A 22 -5.01 -9.99 30.94
C ARG A 22 -5.01 -11.46 30.55
N GLU A 23 -5.81 -12.27 31.25
CA GLU A 23 -5.99 -13.69 30.93
C GLU A 23 -6.44 -13.92 29.49
N PHE A 24 -7.38 -13.09 29.01
CA PHE A 24 -7.85 -13.16 27.63
C PHE A 24 -6.74 -12.84 26.61
N ALA A 25 -5.92 -11.83 26.88
CA ALA A 25 -4.82 -11.45 25.99
C ALA A 25 -3.74 -12.54 25.93
N ASP A 26 -3.37 -13.09 27.09
CA ASP A 26 -2.40 -14.18 27.20
C ASP A 26 -2.87 -15.43 26.46
N ALA A 27 -4.15 -15.81 26.63
CA ALA A 27 -4.74 -16.97 25.96
C ALA A 27 -4.81 -16.83 24.42
N LYS A 28 -4.88 -15.60 23.90
CA LYS A 28 -4.93 -15.32 22.46
C LYS A 28 -3.56 -15.08 21.83
N GLY A 29 -2.53 -14.79 22.64
CA GLY A 29 -1.21 -14.41 22.15
C GLY A 29 -1.20 -13.12 21.30
N ASN A 30 -2.21 -12.25 21.48
CA ASN A 30 -2.38 -11.06 20.67
C ASN A 30 -2.01 -9.80 21.48
N GLU A 31 -1.18 -8.93 20.89
CA GLU A 31 -0.84 -7.61 21.46
C GLU A 31 -2.05 -6.66 21.53
N TYR A 32 -3.13 -6.97 20.80
CA TYR A 32 -4.32 -6.13 20.68
C TYR A 32 -5.60 -6.90 20.94
N VAL A 33 -6.49 -6.31 21.75
CA VAL A 33 -7.78 -6.92 22.08
C VAL A 33 -8.94 -6.04 21.59
N ALA A 34 -9.85 -6.66 20.84
CA ALA A 34 -11.12 -6.04 20.48
C ALA A 34 -12.11 -6.18 21.64
N SER A 35 -12.83 -5.10 21.98
CA SER A 35 -13.86 -5.11 23.01
C SER A 35 -14.89 -6.21 22.80
N ARG A 36 -15.33 -6.43 21.55
CA ARG A 36 -16.32 -7.44 21.19
C ARG A 36 -15.82 -8.86 21.48
N ASP A 37 -14.58 -9.15 21.16
CA ASP A 37 -14.00 -10.50 21.32
C ASP A 37 -13.85 -10.84 22.81
N PHE A 38 -13.34 -9.89 23.60
CA PHE A 38 -13.27 -10.01 25.06
C PHE A 38 -14.65 -10.17 25.70
N CYS A 39 -15.61 -9.32 25.32
CA CYS A 39 -16.97 -9.36 25.87
C CYS A 39 -17.68 -10.68 25.55
N ASN A 40 -17.53 -11.20 24.33
CA ASN A 40 -18.04 -12.50 23.94
C ASN A 40 -17.42 -13.63 24.76
N TRP A 41 -16.10 -13.58 24.98
CA TRP A 41 -15.39 -14.58 25.77
C TRP A 41 -15.81 -14.58 27.25
N LEU A 42 -15.96 -13.40 27.85
CA LEU A 42 -16.39 -13.25 29.24
C LEU A 42 -17.92 -13.45 29.43
N GLY A 43 -18.68 -13.55 28.34
CA GLY A 43 -20.13 -13.69 28.36
C GLY A 43 -20.85 -12.42 28.87
N VAL A 44 -20.31 -11.24 28.58
CA VAL A 44 -20.87 -9.94 29.01
C VAL A 44 -21.20 -9.05 27.83
N SER A 45 -22.17 -8.15 28.01
CA SER A 45 -22.39 -7.05 27.05
C SER A 45 -21.26 -6.01 27.17
N PRO A 46 -20.81 -5.39 26.05
CA PRO A 46 -19.88 -4.26 26.06
C PRO A 46 -20.29 -3.10 26.99
N ALA A 47 -21.60 -2.92 27.18
CA ALA A 47 -22.14 -1.92 28.11
C ALA A 47 -21.71 -2.16 29.58
N THR A 48 -21.32 -3.39 29.93
CA THR A 48 -20.79 -3.73 31.27
C THR A 48 -19.42 -3.10 31.46
N VAL A 49 -18.55 -3.18 30.46
CA VAL A 49 -17.22 -2.56 30.51
C VAL A 49 -17.34 -1.05 30.50
N GLU A 50 -18.22 -0.50 29.65
CA GLU A 50 -18.49 0.93 29.56
C GLU A 50 -19.01 1.50 30.89
N ARG A 51 -19.87 0.79 31.62
CA ARG A 51 -20.33 1.21 32.96
C ARG A 51 -19.20 1.34 34.00
N HIS A 52 -18.13 0.55 33.88
CA HIS A 52 -17.04 0.53 34.85
C HIS A 52 -15.89 1.47 34.50
N PHE A 53 -15.55 1.53 33.21
CA PHE A 53 -14.37 2.23 32.71
C PHE A 53 -14.69 3.38 31.76
N GLY A 54 -15.96 3.54 31.36
CA GLY A 54 -16.36 4.46 30.30
C GLY A 54 -15.90 3.96 28.94
N LYS A 55 -14.61 4.16 28.63
CA LYS A 55 -14.03 3.79 27.33
C LYS A 55 -13.29 2.45 27.39
N TRP A 56 -13.38 1.67 26.31
CA TRP A 56 -12.62 0.42 26.14
C TRP A 56 -11.10 0.63 26.25
N SER A 57 -10.60 1.75 25.72
CA SER A 57 -9.18 2.13 25.79
C SER A 57 -8.68 2.28 27.23
N LEU A 58 -9.52 2.79 28.14
CA LEU A 58 -9.14 2.96 29.55
C LEU A 58 -8.97 1.62 30.27
N LEU A 59 -9.82 0.63 29.98
CA LEU A 59 -9.63 -0.73 30.50
C LEU A 59 -8.33 -1.36 29.96
N CYS A 60 -8.08 -1.23 28.66
CA CYS A 60 -6.87 -1.76 28.03
C CYS A 60 -5.60 -1.13 28.64
N ASN A 61 -5.56 0.19 28.77
CA ASN A 61 -4.46 0.91 29.39
C ASN A 61 -4.22 0.48 30.85
N LYS A 62 -5.30 0.30 31.63
CA LYS A 62 -5.20 -0.21 33.02
C LYS A 62 -4.73 -1.66 33.09
N ALA A 63 -5.05 -2.47 32.08
CA ALA A 63 -4.59 -3.84 31.96
C ALA A 63 -3.15 -3.94 31.44
N GLY A 64 -2.57 -2.86 30.91
CA GLY A 64 -1.26 -2.87 30.25
C GLY A 64 -1.29 -3.42 28.83
N ILE A 65 -2.46 -3.43 28.19
CA ILE A 65 -2.70 -3.98 26.85
C ILE A 65 -3.04 -2.83 25.90
N SER A 66 -2.61 -2.92 24.64
CA SER A 66 -2.95 -1.93 23.62
C SER A 66 -4.37 -2.17 23.10
N PRO A 67 -5.30 -1.19 23.19
CA PRO A 67 -6.64 -1.36 22.64
C PRO A 67 -6.58 -1.48 21.11
N ARG A 68 -7.47 -2.29 20.52
CA ARG A 68 -7.54 -2.42 19.05
C ARG A 68 -7.82 -1.10 18.33
N TYR A 69 -8.60 -0.21 18.93
CA TYR A 69 -8.90 1.14 18.42
C TYR A 69 -9.62 1.98 19.50
N ASP A 70 -9.21 3.24 19.74
CA ASP A 70 -10.07 4.24 20.39
C ASP A 70 -10.98 4.85 19.32
N ARG A 71 -12.29 5.01 19.56
CA ARG A 71 -13.20 5.59 18.56
C ARG A 71 -13.00 7.09 18.38
N ASN A 72 -12.44 7.76 19.38
CA ASN A 72 -12.15 9.18 19.37
C ASN A 72 -10.64 9.40 19.17
N VAL A 73 -10.12 9.00 18.01
CA VAL A 73 -8.76 9.38 17.61
C VAL A 73 -8.84 10.76 16.98
N ASP A 74 -8.16 11.72 17.60
CA ASP A 74 -7.91 13.05 17.05
C ASP A 74 -6.79 13.03 16.01
N LYS A 75 -6.57 14.16 15.32
CA LYS A 75 -5.54 14.26 14.28
C LYS A 75 -4.14 13.99 14.82
N GLU A 76 -3.86 14.45 16.04
CA GLU A 76 -2.55 14.28 16.67
C GLU A 76 -2.25 12.81 16.95
N SER A 77 -3.19 12.07 17.54
CA SER A 77 -3.02 10.63 17.78
C SER A 77 -2.87 9.83 16.47
N LEU A 78 -3.49 10.29 15.38
CA LEU A 78 -3.29 9.69 14.05
C LEU A 78 -1.86 9.91 13.54
N PHE A 79 -1.30 11.12 13.71
CA PHE A 79 0.08 11.40 13.34
C PHE A 79 1.10 10.66 14.23
N GLN A 80 0.86 10.53 15.53
CA GLN A 80 1.71 9.72 16.41
C GLN A 80 1.74 8.25 15.99
N ASN A 81 0.59 7.67 15.63
CA ASN A 81 0.56 6.32 15.05
C ASN A 81 1.33 6.27 13.72
N LEU A 82 1.17 7.28 12.85
CA LEU A 82 1.87 7.33 11.58
C LEU A 82 3.39 7.40 11.77
N GLU A 83 3.87 8.14 12.75
CA GLU A 83 5.29 8.20 13.14
C GLU A 83 5.83 6.81 13.51
N VAL A 84 5.13 6.09 14.40
CA VAL A 84 5.51 4.72 14.78
C VAL A 84 5.59 3.79 13.57
N VAL A 85 4.63 3.89 12.64
CA VAL A 85 4.63 3.09 11.41
C VAL A 85 5.81 3.47 10.51
N TRP A 86 6.11 4.76 10.40
CA TRP A 86 7.19 5.29 9.57
C TRP A 86 8.56 4.85 10.09
N GLU A 87 8.79 4.94 11.40
CA GLU A 87 10.02 4.47 12.06
C GLU A 87 10.23 2.97 11.86
N LYS A 88 9.17 2.16 12.04
CA LYS A 88 9.22 0.72 11.82
C LYS A 88 9.58 0.34 10.38
N LEU A 89 9.15 1.12 9.39
CA LEU A 89 9.43 0.86 7.99
C LEU A 89 10.76 1.47 7.52
N GLY A 90 11.27 2.50 8.20
CA GLY A 90 12.43 3.29 7.75
C GLY A 90 12.20 4.04 6.44
N ARG A 91 10.95 4.13 5.97
CA ARG A 91 10.53 4.78 4.72
C ARG A 91 9.07 5.21 4.79
N GLN A 92 8.66 6.03 3.82
CA GLN A 92 7.26 6.40 3.63
C GLN A 92 6.35 5.15 3.53
N PRO A 93 5.32 5.03 4.39
CA PRO A 93 4.33 3.97 4.30
C PRO A 93 3.43 4.15 3.07
N ARG A 94 3.11 3.05 2.39
CA ARG A 94 2.10 3.04 1.33
C ARG A 94 0.71 2.94 1.95
N ALA A 95 -0.27 3.50 1.26
CA ALA A 95 -1.68 3.47 1.67
C ALA A 95 -2.18 2.06 2.09
N LYS A 96 -1.77 1.03 1.36
CA LYS A 96 -2.18 -0.38 1.61
C LYS A 96 -1.52 -1.00 2.84
N GLU A 97 -0.45 -0.39 3.38
CA GLU A 97 0.32 -0.84 4.54
C GLU A 97 -0.26 -0.30 5.86
N ILE A 98 -1.11 0.74 5.81
CA ILE A 98 -1.80 1.33 6.98
C ILE A 98 -2.99 0.47 7.39
N LYS A 99 -2.65 -0.67 7.98
CA LYS A 99 -3.56 -1.66 8.55
C LYS A 99 -2.76 -2.58 9.47
N GLN A 100 -3.47 -3.45 10.19
CA GLN A 100 -2.85 -4.48 11.02
C GLN A 100 -1.97 -5.41 10.15
N PRO A 101 -0.81 -5.87 10.68
CA PRO A 101 -0.31 -5.65 12.04
C PRO A 101 0.50 -4.34 12.23
N LEU A 102 0.84 -3.64 11.15
CA LEU A 102 1.74 -2.48 11.20
C LEU A 102 1.10 -1.27 11.89
N SER A 103 -0.17 -1.01 11.60
CA SER A 103 -0.94 0.07 12.21
C SER A 103 -2.23 -0.46 12.85
N PRO A 104 -2.55 -0.06 14.10
CA PRO A 104 -3.83 -0.37 14.72
C PRO A 104 -5.00 0.38 14.04
N VAL A 105 -4.71 1.46 13.32
CA VAL A 105 -5.71 2.28 12.62
C VAL A 105 -5.64 2.01 11.11
N SER A 106 -6.79 1.88 10.47
CA SER A 106 -6.86 1.71 9.02
C SER A 106 -6.74 3.04 8.28
N ILE A 107 -6.25 3.00 7.04
CA ILE A 107 -6.20 4.18 6.16
C ILE A 107 -7.53 4.93 6.06
N SER A 108 -8.67 4.22 6.05
CA SER A 108 -9.99 4.85 5.91
C SER A 108 -10.29 5.82 7.07
N LYS A 109 -9.75 5.58 8.26
CA LYS A 109 -9.91 6.52 9.39
C LYS A 109 -9.09 7.78 9.17
N TYR A 110 -7.86 7.69 8.66
CA TYR A 110 -7.06 8.86 8.27
C TYR A 110 -7.79 9.69 7.22
N GLN A 111 -8.26 9.06 6.13
CA GLN A 111 -8.98 9.75 5.07
C GLN A 111 -10.27 10.41 5.57
N LYS A 112 -11.00 9.77 6.48
CA LYS A 112 -12.22 10.33 7.09
C LYS A 112 -11.93 11.57 7.95
N GLU A 113 -10.84 11.55 8.71
CA GLU A 113 -10.47 12.63 9.64
C GLU A 113 -9.86 13.83 8.91
N PHE A 114 -8.96 13.58 7.97
CA PHE A 114 -8.22 14.62 7.25
C PHE A 114 -8.94 15.11 5.98
N LYS A 115 -9.88 14.33 5.44
CA LYS A 115 -10.58 14.60 4.16
C LYS A 115 -9.61 14.84 2.99
N LYS A 116 -8.50 14.10 2.98
CA LYS A 116 -7.39 14.24 2.06
C LYS A 116 -6.94 12.87 1.51
N THR A 117 -6.22 12.89 0.40
CA THR A 117 -5.55 11.71 -0.15
C THR A 117 -4.43 11.25 0.77
N TRP A 118 -3.97 10.00 0.62
CA TRP A 118 -2.87 9.47 1.43
C TRP A 118 -1.58 10.29 1.27
N TYR A 119 -1.31 10.77 0.05
CA TYR A 119 -0.15 11.58 -0.24
C TYR A 119 -0.20 12.92 0.51
N GLU A 120 -1.33 13.64 0.45
CA GLU A 120 -1.52 14.89 1.17
C GLU A 120 -1.45 14.70 2.70
N ILE A 121 -1.95 13.57 3.22
CA ILE A 121 -1.83 13.23 4.65
C ILE A 121 -0.36 13.01 5.03
N CYS A 122 0.44 12.38 4.16
CA CYS A 122 1.88 12.26 4.37
C CYS A 122 2.58 13.62 4.36
N LEU A 123 2.20 14.53 3.46
CA LEU A 123 2.75 15.89 3.43
C LEU A 123 2.39 16.67 4.70
N GLU A 124 1.15 16.60 5.16
CA GLU A 124 0.76 17.22 6.44
C GLU A 124 1.52 16.61 7.61
N PHE A 125 1.74 15.30 7.62
CA PHE A 125 2.53 14.64 8.65
C PHE A 125 3.98 15.14 8.65
N ILE A 126 4.61 15.24 7.47
CA ILE A 126 5.98 15.75 7.35
C ILE A 126 6.03 17.21 7.80
N SER A 127 5.10 18.04 7.34
CA SER A 127 4.98 19.44 7.76
C SER A 127 4.79 19.58 9.27
N TRP A 128 3.94 18.75 9.88
CA TRP A 128 3.74 18.68 11.32
C TRP A 128 5.02 18.26 12.06
N LYS A 129 5.82 17.33 11.51
CA LYS A 129 7.01 16.81 12.15
C LYS A 129 8.24 17.70 12.00
N SER A 130 8.46 18.25 10.81
CA SER A 130 9.62 19.10 10.48
C SER A 130 9.39 20.58 10.79
N GLY A 131 8.12 21.00 10.90
CA GLY A 131 7.74 22.41 10.99
C GLY A 131 7.85 23.17 9.66
N ALA A 132 8.26 22.51 8.57
CA ALA A 132 8.34 23.12 7.25
C ALA A 132 6.95 23.26 6.62
N THR A 133 6.82 24.21 5.71
CA THR A 133 5.62 24.37 4.88
C THR A 133 5.52 23.24 3.85
N ILE A 134 4.31 22.95 3.38
CA ILE A 134 4.10 21.91 2.36
C ILE A 134 4.82 22.31 1.06
N GLU A 135 4.81 23.59 0.72
CA GLU A 135 5.49 24.12 -0.46
C GLU A 135 7.00 23.86 -0.44
N GLU A 136 7.66 24.04 0.72
CA GLU A 136 9.09 23.74 0.90
C GLU A 136 9.38 22.26 0.70
N ILE A 137 8.55 21.38 1.29
CA ILE A 137 8.69 19.93 1.18
C ILE A 137 8.53 19.48 -0.28
N GLU A 138 7.55 20.02 -0.99
CA GLU A 138 7.32 19.70 -2.40
C GLU A 138 8.46 20.19 -3.29
N GLN A 139 9.01 21.37 -3.04
CA GLN A 139 10.17 21.90 -3.75
C GLN A 139 11.41 21.01 -3.55
N GLU A 140 11.68 20.59 -2.31
CA GLU A 140 12.77 19.67 -2.00
C GLU A 140 12.58 18.34 -2.72
N SER A 141 11.38 17.75 -2.66
CA SER A 141 11.08 16.49 -3.35
C SER A 141 11.30 16.56 -4.86
N ARG A 142 10.94 17.69 -5.48
CA ARG A 142 11.12 17.94 -6.92
C ARG A 142 12.59 18.06 -7.30
N SER A 143 13.42 18.60 -6.41
CA SER A 143 14.86 18.73 -6.63
C SER A 143 15.59 17.38 -6.60
N LEU A 144 15.07 16.42 -5.83
CA LEU A 144 15.64 15.06 -5.69
C LEU A 144 15.25 14.12 -6.87
N LEU A 145 14.21 14.45 -7.64
CA LEU A 145 13.70 13.64 -8.76
C LEU A 145 14.52 13.74 -10.06
N LYS A 146 15.86 13.77 -9.98
CA LYS A 146 16.72 13.63 -11.17
C LYS A 146 17.52 12.32 -11.16
N PRO A 147 16.90 11.18 -11.51
CA PRO A 147 17.67 10.10 -12.12
C PRO A 147 17.98 10.47 -13.58
N ALA A 148 19.25 10.37 -13.96
CA ALA A 148 19.79 10.61 -15.28
C ALA A 148 19.37 9.51 -16.30
N SER A 149 18.11 9.51 -16.72
CA SER A 149 17.73 8.92 -18.01
C SER A 149 16.94 9.96 -18.79
N ASP A 150 17.67 10.92 -19.35
CA ASP A 150 17.16 12.09 -20.08
C ASP A 150 16.59 11.73 -21.47
N VAL A 151 16.15 10.48 -21.63
CA VAL A 151 15.58 9.98 -22.87
C VAL A 151 14.09 10.30 -22.88
N GLN A 152 13.77 11.50 -23.33
CA GLN A 152 12.38 11.88 -23.62
C GLN A 152 11.93 11.15 -24.89
N HIS A 153 10.97 10.24 -24.75
CA HIS A 153 10.34 9.58 -25.89
C HIS A 153 9.12 10.38 -26.37
N LYS A 154 9.03 10.58 -27.68
CA LYS A 154 7.85 11.17 -28.35
C LYS A 154 6.74 10.14 -28.54
N THR A 155 7.08 8.85 -28.57
CA THR A 155 6.15 7.75 -28.82
C THR A 155 6.02 6.81 -27.61
N ASN A 156 4.88 6.11 -27.54
CA ASN A 156 4.66 5.09 -26.51
C ASN A 156 5.49 3.83 -26.83
N ARG A 157 6.03 3.16 -25.82
CA ARG A 157 6.71 1.87 -25.97
C ARG A 157 5.80 0.78 -26.56
N SER A 158 4.50 0.84 -26.29
CA SER A 158 3.54 -0.14 -26.80
C SER A 158 3.30 0.04 -28.29
N ILE A 159 3.53 -1.02 -29.06
CA ILE A 159 3.29 -1.05 -30.51
C ILE A 159 1.82 -1.36 -30.79
N SER A 160 1.13 -0.51 -31.54
CA SER A 160 -0.26 -0.72 -31.93
C SER A 160 -0.42 -1.94 -32.84
N LEU A 161 -1.60 -2.58 -32.84
CA LEU A 161 -1.85 -3.75 -33.70
C LEU A 161 -1.71 -3.43 -35.19
N SER A 162 -2.12 -2.23 -35.61
CA SER A 162 -1.95 -1.77 -37.00
C SER A 162 -0.48 -1.66 -37.36
N LEU A 163 0.31 -0.96 -36.54
CA LEU A 163 1.74 -0.80 -36.77
C LEU A 163 2.47 -2.15 -36.74
N ARG A 164 2.02 -3.09 -35.89
CA ARG A 164 2.55 -4.46 -35.90
C ARG A 164 2.31 -5.16 -37.24
N TYR A 165 1.09 -5.07 -37.76
CA TYR A 165 0.77 -5.66 -39.05
C TYR A 165 1.58 -5.03 -40.19
N ASP A 166 1.75 -3.70 -40.17
CA ASP A 166 2.51 -2.97 -41.19
C ASP A 166 3.99 -3.38 -41.19
N VAL A 167 4.60 -3.54 -40.01
CA VAL A 167 5.98 -4.04 -39.85
C VAL A 167 6.11 -5.48 -40.37
N PHE A 168 5.19 -6.38 -39.99
CA PHE A 168 5.23 -7.76 -40.50
C PHE A 168 5.04 -7.83 -42.01
N LYS A 169 4.13 -7.02 -42.57
CA LYS A 169 3.90 -6.95 -44.01
C LYS A 169 5.13 -6.43 -44.75
N ARG A 170 5.78 -5.38 -44.24
CA ARG A 170 7.05 -4.85 -44.79
C ARG A 170 8.14 -5.91 -44.81
N ASP A 171 8.27 -6.68 -43.73
CA ASP A 171 9.31 -7.70 -43.57
C ASP A 171 8.90 -9.07 -44.18
N ASN A 172 7.85 -9.09 -45.01
CA ASN A 172 7.32 -10.29 -45.67
C ASN A 172 7.00 -11.46 -44.72
N PHE A 173 6.62 -11.16 -43.47
CA PHE A 173 6.37 -12.14 -42.42
C PHE A 173 7.57 -13.09 -42.21
N LYS A 174 8.79 -12.55 -42.26
CA LYS A 174 10.03 -13.29 -42.02
C LYS A 174 10.91 -12.53 -41.03
N CYS A 175 11.74 -13.26 -40.30
CA CYS A 175 12.79 -12.66 -39.50
C CYS A 175 13.79 -11.93 -40.40
N VAL A 176 14.09 -10.67 -40.13
CA VAL A 176 15.03 -9.88 -40.94
C VAL A 176 16.49 -10.33 -40.78
N ILE A 177 16.83 -10.97 -39.65
CA ILE A 177 18.19 -11.45 -39.38
C ILE A 177 18.44 -12.83 -40.01
N CYS A 178 17.56 -13.80 -39.76
CA CYS A 178 17.81 -15.20 -40.14
C CYS A 178 16.90 -15.72 -41.27
N GLY A 179 15.94 -14.93 -41.74
CA GLY A 179 15.02 -15.31 -42.82
C GLY A 179 13.97 -16.36 -42.46
N LYS A 180 13.97 -16.91 -41.22
CA LYS A 180 12.95 -17.87 -40.77
C LYS A 180 11.55 -17.25 -40.87
N SER A 181 10.60 -18.01 -41.38
CA SER A 181 9.20 -17.61 -41.54
C SER A 181 8.27 -18.73 -41.06
N PRO A 182 7.17 -18.41 -40.35
CA PRO A 182 6.14 -19.37 -39.98
C PRO A 182 5.53 -20.10 -41.18
N ALA A 183 5.61 -19.52 -42.39
CA ALA A 183 5.13 -20.14 -43.62
C ALA A 183 6.06 -21.25 -44.14
N LEU A 184 7.35 -21.22 -43.79
CA LEU A 184 8.35 -22.20 -44.24
C LEU A 184 8.70 -23.24 -43.19
N LEU A 185 8.61 -22.86 -41.90
CA LEU A 185 9.00 -23.70 -40.78
C LEU A 185 7.91 -23.66 -39.71
N HIS A 186 7.43 -24.84 -39.31
CA HIS A 186 6.44 -24.97 -38.25
C HIS A 186 7.05 -24.60 -36.88
N GLY A 187 6.28 -23.93 -36.01
CA GLY A 187 6.71 -23.56 -34.66
C GLY A 187 7.54 -22.28 -34.55
N VAL A 188 7.80 -21.57 -35.65
CA VAL A 188 8.48 -20.26 -35.59
C VAL A 188 7.51 -19.18 -35.12
N GLN A 189 7.81 -18.53 -34.00
CA GLN A 189 7.10 -17.34 -33.53
C GLN A 189 7.88 -16.08 -33.90
N LEU A 190 7.18 -15.11 -34.49
CA LEU A 190 7.73 -13.80 -34.83
C LEU A 190 7.31 -12.77 -33.78
N HIS A 191 8.26 -11.90 -33.43
CA HIS A 191 8.10 -10.76 -32.56
C HIS A 191 8.53 -9.51 -33.29
N ILE A 192 8.09 -8.36 -32.78
CA ILE A 192 8.56 -7.06 -33.26
C ILE A 192 9.41 -6.46 -32.17
N ASP A 193 10.60 -6.04 -32.57
CA ASP A 193 11.60 -5.46 -31.69
C ASP A 193 12.08 -4.11 -32.23
N HIS A 194 12.62 -3.28 -31.34
CA HIS A 194 13.20 -1.99 -31.72
C HIS A 194 14.66 -2.16 -32.17
N ILE A 195 15.02 -1.61 -33.34
CA ILE A 195 16.39 -1.60 -33.89
C ILE A 195 17.32 -0.91 -32.89
N ILE A 196 16.96 0.31 -32.51
CA ILE A 196 17.49 1.04 -31.35
C ILE A 196 16.58 0.73 -30.17
N PRO A 197 17.07 0.09 -29.09
CA PRO A 197 16.25 -0.23 -27.93
C PRO A 197 15.54 1.01 -27.37
N TRP A 198 14.28 0.83 -26.97
CA TRP A 198 13.49 1.91 -26.37
C TRP A 198 14.22 2.51 -25.16
N SER A 199 14.83 1.70 -24.30
CA SER A 199 15.64 2.17 -23.15
C SER A 199 16.83 3.07 -23.50
N LYS A 200 17.26 3.09 -24.77
CA LYS A 200 18.40 3.88 -25.29
C LYS A 200 17.97 5.02 -26.21
N GLY A 201 16.68 5.38 -26.22
CA GLY A 201 16.16 6.47 -27.07
C GLY A 201 15.54 6.06 -28.38
N GLY A 202 15.33 4.76 -28.59
CA GLY A 202 14.58 4.30 -29.76
C GLY A 202 13.09 4.65 -29.67
N GLU A 203 12.57 5.26 -30.72
CA GLU A 203 11.13 5.53 -30.84
C GLU A 203 10.37 4.34 -31.43
N THR A 204 9.09 4.21 -31.12
CA THR A 204 8.16 3.24 -31.71
C THR A 204 7.61 3.79 -33.02
N VAL A 205 8.48 3.84 -34.02
CA VAL A 205 8.17 4.26 -35.40
C VAL A 205 8.51 3.11 -36.35
N ILE A 206 7.85 3.04 -37.51
CA ILE A 206 8.01 1.92 -38.43
C ILE A 206 9.48 1.72 -38.85
N GLU A 207 10.25 2.80 -38.95
CA GLU A 207 11.67 2.80 -39.31
C GLU A 207 12.57 2.17 -38.24
N ASN A 208 12.17 2.26 -36.96
CA ASN A 208 12.94 1.72 -35.83
C ASN A 208 12.39 0.38 -35.34
N LEU A 209 11.40 -0.20 -36.03
CA LEU A 209 10.84 -1.52 -35.72
C LEU A 209 11.27 -2.55 -36.75
N GLN A 210 11.47 -3.79 -36.30
CA GLN A 210 11.85 -4.92 -37.14
C GLN A 210 11.22 -6.23 -36.67
N THR A 211 11.00 -7.14 -37.60
CA THR A 211 10.50 -8.49 -37.34
C THR A 211 11.64 -9.45 -37.02
N LEU A 212 11.62 -10.06 -35.83
CA LEU A 212 12.59 -11.07 -35.39
C LEU A 212 11.91 -12.37 -34.97
N CYS A 213 12.54 -13.53 -35.22
CA CYS A 213 12.11 -14.76 -34.57
C CYS A 213 12.52 -14.76 -33.08
N SER A 214 11.89 -15.61 -32.26
CA SER A 214 12.16 -15.67 -30.82
C SER A 214 13.65 -15.86 -30.49
N GLU A 215 14.37 -16.70 -31.24
CA GLU A 215 15.82 -16.92 -31.05
C GLU A 215 16.65 -15.64 -31.31
N CYS A 216 16.43 -14.97 -32.44
CA CYS A 216 17.14 -13.75 -32.80
C CYS A 216 16.79 -12.59 -31.86
N ASN A 217 15.52 -12.49 -31.45
CA ASN A 217 15.05 -11.49 -30.50
C ASN A 217 15.72 -11.65 -29.13
N LEU A 218 15.79 -12.88 -28.62
CA LEU A 218 16.49 -13.19 -27.37
C LEU A 218 18.00 -12.92 -27.48
N GLY A 219 18.62 -13.26 -28.62
CA GLY A 219 20.03 -13.01 -28.87
C GLY A 219 20.40 -11.53 -28.94
N LYS A 220 19.51 -10.69 -29.47
CA LYS A 220 19.71 -9.23 -29.55
C LYS A 220 19.59 -8.57 -28.18
N SER A 221 18.53 -8.87 -27.43
CA SER A 221 18.24 -8.21 -26.14
C SER A 221 18.28 -6.67 -26.29
N ASP A 222 19.02 -5.98 -25.43
CA ASP A 222 19.20 -4.52 -25.41
C ASP A 222 20.37 -4.02 -26.27
N LYS A 223 20.89 -4.84 -27.19
CA LYS A 223 21.94 -4.42 -28.13
C LYS A 223 21.34 -3.68 -29.33
N TYR A 224 22.14 -2.78 -29.90
CA TYR A 224 21.82 -2.17 -31.19
C TYR A 224 21.85 -3.24 -32.28
N SER A 225 20.93 -3.16 -33.24
CA SER A 225 21.08 -3.93 -34.48
C SER A 225 22.03 -3.18 -35.38
N ALA A 226 23.07 -3.87 -35.86
CA ALA A 226 23.98 -3.35 -36.88
C ALA A 226 23.30 -3.37 -38.26
#